data_AF-A0A976Q6W3-F1
#
_entry.id   AF-A0A976Q6W3-F1
#
_cell.length_a   1.000
_cell.length_b   1.000
_cell.length_c   1.000
_cell.angle_alpha   90.00
_cell.angle_beta   90.00
_cell.angle_gamma   90.00
#
_symmetry.space_group_name_H-M   'P 1'
#
loop_
_entity.id
_entity.type
_entity.pdbx_description
1 polymer ?
#
loop_
_entity_poly.entity_id
_entity_poly.type
_entity_poly.pdbx_seq_one_letter_code
_entity_poly.pdbx_strand_id
1 'polypeptide(L)'
;ISSGSFRTHGMIVAPCSMKTLSAIVHSFADSLLIRSADVVLKEQRKLVLMPRESPLHAGHCKLLYEAAQLGAVISPPMPAFYNEPATIDDQVNHSVGRVLDLFDLDVGVVNRWNGKKEKPTVREPLGNGTTVKDFS
;
A
#
# COMPACT_ATOMS: atom_id res chain seq x y z
N ILE A 1 23.77 1.98 5.80
CA ILE A 1 22.32 2.17 6.09
C ILE A 1 21.91 1.85 7.54
N SER A 2 22.68 1.06 8.30
CA SER A 2 22.43 0.76 9.73
C SER A 2 23.00 1.79 10.72
N SER A 3 23.36 2.97 10.23
CA SER A 3 23.76 4.13 11.04
C SER A 3 22.81 5.28 10.75
N GLY A 4 22.37 5.97 11.80
CA GLY A 4 21.50 7.14 11.67
C GLY A 4 22.17 8.31 10.95
N SER A 5 23.50 8.44 11.05
CA SER A 5 24.25 9.49 10.35
C SER A 5 24.19 9.36 8.82
N PHE A 6 23.91 8.17 8.30
CA PHE A 6 23.74 7.96 6.87
C PHE A 6 22.29 8.32 6.48
N ARG A 7 22.11 9.35 5.66
CA ARG A 7 20.78 9.84 5.26
C ARG A 7 20.13 8.89 4.25
N THR A 8 18.84 8.60 4.48
CA THR A 8 17.98 7.81 3.60
C THR A 8 16.61 8.46 3.51
N HIS A 9 15.88 8.24 2.43
CA HIS A 9 14.48 8.69 2.30
C HIS A 9 13.51 7.87 3.17
N GLY A 10 13.91 6.65 3.54
CA GLY A 10 13.17 5.73 4.41
C GLY A 10 13.47 4.29 4.02
N MET A 11 12.53 3.38 4.30
CA MET A 11 12.66 1.95 4.04
C MET A 11 11.31 1.32 3.75
N ILE A 12 11.29 0.38 2.80
CA ILE A 12 10.14 -0.48 2.50
C ILE A 12 10.56 -1.93 2.79
N VAL A 13 9.71 -2.69 3.47
CA VAL A 13 9.87 -4.15 3.64
C VAL A 13 8.72 -4.86 2.90
N ALA A 14 9.04 -5.45 1.75
CA ALA A 14 8.07 -6.06 0.84
C ALA A 14 8.55 -7.42 0.29
N PRO A 15 7.90 -8.55 0.65
CA PRO A 15 6.91 -8.69 1.72
C PRO A 15 7.55 -8.60 3.11
N CYS A 16 6.75 -8.25 4.12
CA CYS A 16 7.13 -8.29 5.53
C CYS A 16 6.54 -9.53 6.20
N SER A 17 7.40 -10.43 6.69
CA SER A 17 6.96 -11.60 7.46
C SER A 17 6.55 -11.21 8.88
N MET A 18 5.70 -12.01 9.54
CA MET A 18 5.35 -11.78 10.95
C MET A 18 6.57 -11.86 11.89
N LYS A 19 7.56 -12.69 11.55
CA LYS A 19 8.86 -12.74 12.27
C LYS A 19 9.60 -11.40 12.18
N THR A 20 9.72 -10.87 10.96
CA THR A 20 10.37 -9.57 10.71
C THR A 20 9.62 -8.45 11.42
N LEU A 21 8.28 -8.42 11.32
CA LEU A 21 7.44 -7.45 12.01
C LEU A 21 7.65 -7.49 13.53
N SER A 22 7.60 -8.69 14.12
CA SER A 22 7.84 -8.91 15.55
C SER A 22 9.21 -8.38 15.99
N ALA A 23 10.27 -8.71 15.25
CA ALA A 23 11.62 -8.25 15.55
C ALA A 23 11.77 -6.71 15.42
N ILE A 24 11.09 -6.08 14.45
CA ILE A 24 11.06 -4.61 14.32
C ILE A 24 10.34 -3.96 15.50
N VAL A 25 9.15 -4.45 15.85
CA VAL A 25 8.33 -3.93 16.97
C VAL A 25 9.07 -3.99 18.30
N HIS A 26 9.87 -5.04 18.51
CA HIS A 26 10.65 -5.23 19.73
C HIS A 26 12.10 -4.73 19.63
N SER A 27 12.47 -4.02 18.55
CA SER A 27 13.85 -3.55 18.29
C SER A 27 14.92 -4.64 18.45
N PHE A 28 14.60 -5.89 18.11
CA PHE A 28 15.51 -7.03 18.21
C PHE A 28 16.48 -7.03 17.01
N ALA A 29 17.43 -6.11 17.03
CA ALA A 29 18.35 -5.78 15.93
C ALA A 29 19.47 -6.82 15.71
N ASP A 30 19.10 -8.09 15.57
CA ASP A 30 19.99 -9.24 15.34
C ASP A 30 20.56 -9.33 13.91
N SER A 31 20.01 -8.53 12.99
CA SER A 31 20.32 -8.55 11.58
C SER A 31 20.30 -7.15 10.99
N LEU A 32 20.99 -6.97 9.86
CA LEU A 32 21.08 -5.68 9.19
C LEU A 32 19.71 -5.13 8.80
N LEU A 33 18.77 -5.99 8.41
CA LEU A 33 17.41 -5.62 8.04
C LEU A 33 16.69 -4.99 9.24
N ILE A 34 16.65 -5.68 10.38
CA ILE A 34 15.95 -5.20 11.58
C ILE A 34 16.66 -3.95 12.11
N ARG A 35 17.99 -3.95 12.13
CA ARG A 35 18.76 -2.77 12.54
C ARG A 35 18.50 -1.55 11.65
N SER A 36 18.38 -1.74 10.35
CA SER A 36 18.09 -0.63 9.43
C SER A 36 16.68 -0.08 9.63
N ALA A 37 15.70 -0.93 9.89
CA ALA A 37 14.33 -0.51 10.22
C ALA A 37 14.28 0.26 11.56
N ASP A 38 14.98 -0.23 12.58
CA ASP A 38 15.12 0.44 13.88
C ASP A 38 15.80 1.83 13.73
N VAL A 39 16.83 1.93 12.89
CA VAL A 39 17.45 3.21 12.53
C VAL A 39 16.47 4.14 11.80
N VAL A 40 15.63 3.62 10.91
CA VAL A 40 14.62 4.42 10.21
C VAL A 40 13.61 4.99 11.20
N LEU A 41 13.10 4.17 12.12
CA LEU A 41 12.14 4.60 13.15
C LEU A 41 12.75 5.63 14.11
N LYS A 42 13.96 5.38 14.66
CA LYS A 42 14.58 6.31 15.61
C LYS A 42 14.93 7.67 14.99
N GLU A 43 15.21 7.70 13.69
CA GLU A 43 15.51 8.91 12.92
C GLU A 43 14.22 9.58 12.39
N GLN A 44 13.04 9.07 12.77
CA GLN A 44 11.73 9.57 12.34
C GLN A 44 11.59 9.62 10.81
N ARG A 45 12.15 8.60 10.14
CA ARG A 45 12.05 8.41 8.69
C ARG A 45 10.91 7.44 8.38
N LYS A 46 10.42 7.51 7.15
CA LYS A 46 9.28 6.70 6.70
C LYS A 46 9.67 5.21 6.61
N LEU A 47 9.06 4.38 7.44
CA LEU A 47 9.12 2.92 7.34
C LEU A 47 7.77 2.41 6.82
N VAL A 48 7.76 1.73 5.68
CA VAL A 48 6.56 1.05 5.15
C VAL A 48 6.76 -0.46 5.25
N LEU A 49 5.79 -1.13 5.87
CA LEU A 49 5.78 -2.59 6.03
C LEU A 49 4.64 -3.16 5.19
N MET A 50 4.93 -4.14 4.35
CA MET A 50 3.92 -4.86 3.55
C MET A 50 3.67 -6.26 4.13
N PRO A 51 2.94 -6.38 5.26
CA PRO A 51 2.71 -7.67 5.89
C PRO A 51 1.89 -8.59 4.99
N ARG A 52 2.33 -9.83 4.82
CA ARG A 52 1.62 -10.85 4.04
C ARG A 52 1.48 -12.12 4.88
N GLU A 53 0.33 -12.28 5.51
CA GLU A 53 -0.05 -13.47 6.30
C GLU A 53 -1.58 -13.65 6.27
N SER A 54 -2.06 -14.88 6.28
CA SER A 54 -3.48 -15.21 6.41
C SER A 54 -3.67 -16.68 6.79
N PRO A 55 -4.51 -17.00 7.79
CA PRO A 55 -5.30 -16.09 8.62
C PRO A 55 -4.46 -15.36 9.70
N LEU A 56 -4.99 -14.25 10.21
CA LEU A 56 -4.38 -13.53 11.33
C LEU A 56 -4.99 -13.99 12.66
N HIS A 57 -4.15 -14.19 13.67
CA HIS A 57 -4.58 -14.33 15.06
C HIS A 57 -4.32 -13.03 15.83
N ALA A 58 -4.86 -12.91 17.05
CA ALA A 58 -4.74 -11.70 17.89
C ALA A 58 -3.29 -11.21 18.08
N GLY A 59 -2.32 -12.13 18.22
CA GLY A 59 -0.89 -11.78 18.28
C GLY A 59 -0.37 -11.02 17.05
N HIS A 60 -0.74 -11.44 15.82
CA HIS A 60 -0.37 -10.71 14.61
C HIS A 60 -1.01 -9.32 14.58
N CYS A 61 -2.29 -9.21 14.95
CA CYS A 61 -2.99 -7.92 15.01
C CYS A 61 -2.35 -6.97 16.03
N LYS A 62 -1.91 -7.48 17.19
CA LYS A 62 -1.20 -6.70 18.20
C LYS A 62 0.14 -6.17 17.66
N LEU A 63 0.91 -6.99 16.95
CA LEU A 63 2.15 -6.55 16.31
C LEU A 63 1.90 -5.48 15.24
N LEU A 64 0.86 -5.62 14.43
CA LEU A 64 0.49 -4.62 13.42
C LEU A 64 0.10 -3.29 14.07
N TYR A 65 -0.66 -3.34 15.17
CA TYR A 65 -1.03 -2.17 15.96
C TYR A 65 0.20 -1.50 16.58
N GLU A 66 1.07 -2.24 17.24
CA GLU A 66 2.28 -1.70 17.87
C GLU A 66 3.23 -1.09 16.82
N ALA A 67 3.41 -1.74 15.67
CA ALA A 67 4.20 -1.17 14.57
C ALA A 67 3.62 0.16 14.06
N ALA A 68 2.30 0.25 13.93
CA ALA A 68 1.63 1.51 13.56
C ALA A 68 1.86 2.62 14.61
N GLN A 69 1.78 2.27 15.90
CA GLN A 69 2.04 3.21 17.00
C GLN A 69 3.50 3.70 17.05
N LEU A 70 4.46 2.88 16.60
CA LEU A 70 5.87 3.26 16.47
C LEU A 70 6.13 4.20 15.26
N GLY A 71 5.13 4.46 14.42
CA GLY A 71 5.23 5.32 13.25
C GLY A 71 5.50 4.59 11.93
N ALA A 72 5.42 3.25 11.90
CA ALA A 72 5.47 2.50 10.65
C ALA A 72 4.13 2.58 9.90
N VAL A 73 4.17 2.67 8.58
CA VAL A 73 3.00 2.56 7.72
C VAL A 73 2.75 1.09 7.40
N ILE A 74 1.54 0.61 7.73
CA ILE A 74 1.12 -0.76 7.48
C ILE A 74 0.37 -0.81 6.14
N SER A 75 0.99 -1.40 5.12
CA SER A 75 0.48 -1.46 3.74
C SER A 75 0.49 -2.89 3.21
N PRO A 76 -0.38 -3.79 3.70
CA PRO A 76 -0.48 -5.15 3.19
C PRO A 76 -0.78 -5.14 1.68
N PRO A 77 -0.24 -6.11 0.90
CA PRO A 77 -0.56 -6.25 -0.52
C PRO A 77 -1.98 -6.82 -0.68
N MET A 78 -2.98 -5.95 -0.52
CA MET A 78 -4.40 -6.26 -0.69
C MET A 78 -4.77 -6.03 -2.15
N PRO A 79 -5.20 -7.07 -2.90
CA PRO A 79 -5.60 -6.91 -4.30
C PRO A 79 -6.70 -5.86 -4.47
N ALA A 80 -6.45 -4.88 -5.33
CA ALA A 80 -7.49 -3.98 -5.81
C ALA A 80 -8.14 -4.58 -7.06
N PHE A 81 -9.47 -4.64 -7.08
CA PHE A 81 -10.24 -5.09 -8.23
C PHE A 81 -11.04 -3.97 -8.90
N TYR A 82 -11.07 -2.77 -8.31
CA TYR A 82 -11.79 -1.61 -8.88
C TYR A 82 -11.13 -1.06 -10.15
N ASN A 83 -9.88 -1.44 -10.42
CA ASN A 83 -9.13 -1.13 -11.63
C ASN A 83 -9.23 -2.24 -12.68
N GLU A 84 -10.10 -3.23 -12.48
CA GLU A 84 -10.35 -4.36 -13.40
C GLU A 84 -9.04 -4.99 -13.93
N PRO A 85 -8.15 -5.48 -13.03
CA PRO A 85 -6.85 -6.01 -13.44
C PRO A 85 -7.03 -7.21 -14.37
N ALA A 86 -6.32 -7.22 -15.49
CA ALA A 86 -6.35 -8.32 -16.46
C ALA A 86 -5.32 -9.41 -16.11
N THR A 87 -4.28 -9.05 -15.37
CA THR A 87 -3.14 -9.91 -15.05
C THR A 87 -2.79 -9.87 -13.56
N ILE A 88 -2.01 -10.86 -13.10
CA ILE A 88 -1.41 -10.82 -11.75
C ILE A 88 -0.43 -9.65 -11.63
N ASP A 89 0.30 -9.34 -12.70
CA ASP A 89 1.23 -8.22 -12.73
C ASP A 89 0.52 -6.88 -12.49
N ASP A 90 -0.72 -6.70 -12.97
CA ASP A 90 -1.51 -5.51 -12.67
C ASP A 90 -1.78 -5.35 -11.17
N GLN A 91 -2.02 -6.45 -10.44
CA GLN A 91 -2.24 -6.43 -9.00
C GLN A 91 -0.96 -6.15 -8.22
N VAL A 92 0.17 -6.73 -8.67
CA VAL A 92 1.49 -6.48 -8.09
C VAL A 92 1.90 -5.03 -8.32
N ASN A 93 1.79 -4.53 -9.54
CA ASN A 93 2.11 -3.16 -9.92
C ASN A 93 1.25 -2.15 -9.15
N HIS A 94 -0.04 -2.43 -8.97
CA HIS A 94 -0.89 -1.60 -8.14
C HIS A 94 -0.39 -1.55 -6.68
N SER A 95 -0.11 -2.70 -6.07
CA SER A 95 0.37 -2.78 -4.68
C SER A 95 1.72 -2.07 -4.49
N VAL A 96 2.67 -2.31 -5.40
CA VAL A 96 4.00 -1.68 -5.37
C VAL A 96 3.89 -0.18 -5.61
N GLY A 97 3.13 0.22 -6.63
CA GLY A 97 2.94 1.63 -6.96
C GLY A 97 2.30 2.42 -5.83
N ARG A 98 1.33 1.85 -5.11
CA ARG A 98 0.74 2.48 -3.90
C ARG A 98 1.76 2.70 -2.79
N VAL A 99 2.73 1.80 -2.63
CA VAL A 99 3.81 1.96 -1.65
C VAL A 99 4.87 2.95 -2.12
N LEU A 100 5.17 2.99 -3.42
CA LEU A 100 6.07 3.98 -4.01
C LEU A 100 5.48 5.40 -3.97
N ASP A 101 4.18 5.55 -4.17
CA ASP A 101 3.45 6.81 -4.01
C ASP A 101 3.66 7.40 -2.59
N LEU A 102 3.81 6.56 -1.55
CA LEU A 102 4.11 7.04 -0.19
C LEU A 102 5.46 7.74 -0.11
N PHE A 103 6.38 7.50 -1.04
CA PHE A 103 7.68 8.15 -1.13
C PHE A 103 7.72 9.25 -2.21
N ASP A 104 6.55 9.67 -2.71
CA ASP A 104 6.41 10.64 -3.79
C ASP A 104 7.11 10.18 -5.09
N LEU A 105 7.22 8.86 -5.28
CA LEU A 105 7.79 8.23 -6.46
C LEU A 105 6.68 7.79 -7.41
N ASP A 106 6.35 8.64 -8.37
CA ASP A 106 5.39 8.31 -9.42
C ASP A 106 6.07 7.53 -10.55
N VAL A 107 5.69 6.25 -10.68
CA VAL A 107 6.19 5.33 -11.71
C VAL A 107 5.16 5.11 -12.84
N GLY A 108 4.03 5.82 -12.83
CA GLY A 108 3.01 5.71 -13.88
C GLY A 108 2.23 4.39 -13.92
N VAL A 109 2.43 3.50 -12.94
CA VAL A 109 1.79 2.16 -12.90
C VAL A 109 0.47 2.13 -12.13
N VAL A 110 0.18 3.15 -11.32
CA VAL A 110 -1.05 3.22 -10.53
C VAL A 110 -2.09 4.05 -11.28
N ASN A 111 -3.18 3.41 -11.67
CA ASN A 111 -4.37 4.12 -12.15
C ASN A 111 -5.01 4.86 -10.98
N ARG A 112 -4.69 6.15 -10.84
CA ARG A 112 -5.29 7.03 -9.83
C ARG A 112 -6.79 7.17 -10.10
N TRP A 113 -7.57 7.15 -9.03
CA TRP A 113 -9.01 7.38 -9.12
C TRP A 113 -9.26 8.81 -9.59
N ASN A 114 -9.74 8.96 -10.83
CA ASN A 114 -10.05 10.26 -11.46
C ASN A 114 -11.53 10.66 -11.32
N GLY A 115 -12.28 10.05 -10.40
CA GLY A 115 -13.74 10.21 -10.32
C GLY A 115 -14.50 9.42 -11.39
N LYS A 116 -15.83 9.34 -11.27
CA LYS A 116 -16.68 8.82 -12.35
C LYS A 116 -16.56 9.77 -13.53
N LYS A 117 -15.92 9.35 -14.62
CA LYS A 117 -16.18 9.96 -15.93
C LYS A 117 -17.68 9.79 -16.18
N GLU A 118 -18.42 10.89 -16.33
CA GLU A 118 -19.79 10.84 -16.82
C GLU A 118 -19.78 9.98 -18.08
N LYS A 119 -20.60 8.91 -18.11
CA LYS A 119 -20.81 8.18 -19.34
C LYS A 119 -21.35 9.20 -20.35
N PRO A 120 -20.76 9.33 -21.55
CA PRO A 120 -21.32 10.21 -22.56
C PRO A 120 -22.75 9.76 -22.79
N THR A 121 -23.70 10.65 -22.49
CA THR A 121 -25.11 10.40 -22.74
C THR A 121 -25.25 10.33 -24.25
N VAL A 122 -25.38 9.13 -24.80
CA VAL A 122 -25.72 8.96 -26.21
C VAL A 122 -27.15 9.49 -26.34
N ARG A 123 -27.29 10.73 -26.83
CA ARG A 123 -28.56 11.24 -27.30
C ARG A 123 -28.83 10.58 -28.64
N GLU A 124 -29.50 9.44 -28.63
CA GLU A 124 -30.11 8.94 -29.85
C GLU A 124 -31.18 9.95 -30.32
N PRO A 125 -31.15 10.42 -31.57
CA PRO A 125 -32.22 11.24 -32.09
C PRO A 125 -33.45 10.35 -32.30
N LEU A 126 -34.41 10.42 -31.38
CA LEU A 126 -35.72 9.81 -31.56
C LEU A 126 -36.74 10.90 -31.93
N GLY A 127 -37.40 10.68 -33.06
CA GLY A 127 -38.55 11.46 -33.48
C GLY A 127 -39.61 11.50 -32.38
N ASN A 128 -40.03 12.73 -32.07
CA ASN A 128 -41.25 13.10 -31.37
C ASN A 128 -41.60 12.28 -30.11
N GLY A 129 -40.92 12.56 -28.98
CA GLY A 129 -41.44 12.23 -27.64
C GLY A 129 -40.36 11.91 -26.62
N THR A 130 -40.17 12.79 -25.62
CA THR A 130 -39.18 12.60 -24.55
C THR A 130 -39.70 11.66 -23.48
N THR A 131 -39.13 10.47 -23.35
CA THR A 131 -39.22 9.65 -22.12
C THR A 131 -37.82 9.23 -21.72
N VAL A 132 -37.37 9.64 -20.53
CA VAL A 132 -36.13 9.15 -19.93
C VAL A 132 -36.37 7.72 -19.48
N LYS A 133 -35.68 6.75 -20.08
CA LYS A 133 -35.59 5.39 -19.53
C LYS A 133 -34.30 5.31 -18.72
N ASP A 134 -34.45 5.41 -17.40
CA ASP A 134 -33.42 4.93 -16.49
C ASP A 134 -33.40 3.40 -16.57
N PHE A 135 -32.31 2.84 -17.08
CA PHE A 135 -32.07 1.39 -16.96
C PHE A 135 -31.51 1.15 -15.56
N SER A 136 -32.36 0.58 -14.70
CA SER A 136 -32.04 0.04 -13.37
C SER A 136 -31.07 -1.14 -13.45
#